data_AF-A0A9E3SC22-F1
#
_entry.id   AF-A0A9E3SC22-F1
#
_cell.length_a   1.000
_cell.length_b   1.000
_cell.length_c   1.000
_cell.angle_alpha   90.00
_cell.angle_beta   90.00
_cell.angle_gamma   90.00
#
_symmetry.space_group_name_H-M   'P 1'
#
loop_
_entity.id
_entity.type
_entity.pdbx_description
1 polymer ?
#
loop_
_entity_poly.entity_id
_entity_poly.type
_entity_poly.pdbx_seq_one_letter_code
_entity_poly.pdbx_strand_id
1 'polypeptide(L)'
;MEPEFLLRALKAVVEVAGFAYLGQGLVALFSGTKRDQNVIYQVFRIVTGPVTRATRAVMPRFIPDRHIPFVAFGLLLWIWIFLIIGLASLRRGA
;
A
#
# COMPACT_ATOMS: atom_id res chain seq x y z
N MET A 1 -14.19 -6.25 22.48
CA MET A 1 -14.04 -6.19 21.01
C MET A 1 -13.17 -7.37 20.62
N GLU A 2 -13.73 -8.33 19.87
CA GLU A 2 -12.98 -9.52 19.45
C GLU A 2 -11.72 -9.10 18.69
N PRO A 3 -10.51 -9.52 19.11
CA PRO A 3 -9.25 -9.12 18.45
C PRO A 3 -9.22 -9.50 16.96
N GLU A 4 -10.04 -10.48 16.57
CA GLU A 4 -10.25 -10.88 15.18
C GLU A 4 -10.85 -9.78 14.30
N PHE A 5 -11.76 -8.96 14.85
CA PHE A 5 -12.40 -7.90 14.08
C PHE A 5 -11.41 -6.82 13.67
N LEU A 6 -10.54 -6.40 14.61
CA LEU A 6 -9.47 -5.45 14.35
C LEU A 6 -8.50 -5.95 13.28
N LEU A 7 -8.10 -7.22 13.35
CA LEU A 7 -7.21 -7.83 12.35
C LEU A 7 -7.84 -7.88 10.96
N ARG A 8 -9.13 -8.26 10.88
CA ARG A 8 -9.86 -8.30 9.59
C ARG A 8 -10.08 -6.90 9.02
N ALA A 9 -10.43 -5.92 9.86
CA ALA A 9 -10.57 -4.53 9.44
C ALA A 9 -9.25 -3.96 8.92
N LEU A 10 -8.14 -4.20 9.64
CA LEU A 10 -6.81 -3.77 9.20
C LEU A 10 -6.40 -4.45 7.88
N LYS A 11 -6.65 -5.76 7.74
CA LYS A 11 -6.43 -6.49 6.48
C LYS A 11 -7.20 -5.84 5.33
N ALA A 12 -8.48 -5.53 5.51
CA ALA A 12 -9.30 -4.90 4.47
C ALA A 12 -8.75 -3.54 4.04
N VAL A 13 -8.33 -2.69 5.00
CA VAL A 13 -7.71 -1.39 4.70
C VAL A 13 -6.41 -1.57 3.92
N VAL A 14 -5.57 -2.53 4.32
CA VAL A 14 -4.31 -2.84 3.62
C VAL A 14 -4.57 -3.37 2.21
N GLU A 15 -5.60 -4.21 2.02
CA GLU A 15 -6.01 -4.74 0.71
C GLU A 15 -6.44 -3.61 -0.22
N VAL A 16 -7.33 -2.72 0.24
CA VAL A 16 -7.81 -1.57 -0.53
C VAL A 16 -6.65 -0.63 -0.87
N ALA A 17 -5.76 -0.36 0.08
CA ALA A 17 -4.56 0.44 -0.16
C ALA A 17 -3.62 -0.22 -1.18
N GLY A 18 -3.44 -1.54 -1.10
CA GLY A 18 -2.66 -2.33 -2.06
C GLY A 18 -3.24 -2.26 -3.47
N PHE A 19 -4.55 -2.44 -3.62
CA PHE A 19 -5.24 -2.27 -4.90
C PHE A 19 -5.15 -0.84 -5.44
N ALA A 20 -5.19 0.17 -4.58
CA ALA A 20 -4.99 1.56 -4.99
C ALA A 20 -3.58 1.81 -5.55
N TYR A 21 -2.54 1.24 -4.93
CA TYR A 21 -1.17 1.31 -5.48
C TYR A 21 -1.01 0.51 -6.78
N LEU A 22 -1.66 -0.66 -6.91
CA LEU A 22 -1.72 -1.40 -8.17
C LEU A 22 -2.39 -0.57 -9.27
N GLY A 23 -3.52 0.06 -8.97
CA GLY A 23 -4.21 0.98 -9.88
C GLY A 23 -3.31 2.14 -10.30
N GLN A 24 -2.58 2.75 -9.35
CA GLN A 24 -1.60 3.79 -9.63
C GLN A 24 -0.46 3.29 -10.54
N GLY A 25 0.02 2.07 -10.33
CA GLY A 25 1.06 1.42 -11.13
C GLY A 25 0.58 1.10 -12.55
N LEU A 26 -0.63 0.56 -12.70
CA LEU A 26 -1.27 0.35 -14.00
C LEU A 26 -1.41 1.69 -14.74
N VAL A 27 -1.97 2.71 -14.11
CA VAL A 27 -2.13 4.04 -14.72
C VAL A 27 -0.77 4.64 -15.09
N ALA A 28 0.27 4.44 -14.28
CA ALA A 28 1.63 4.87 -14.61
C ALA A 28 2.23 4.14 -15.82
N LEU A 29 1.92 2.85 -15.97
CA LEU A 29 2.35 2.02 -17.10
C LEU A 29 1.64 2.45 -18.39
N PHE A 30 0.32 2.63 -18.34
CA PHE A 30 -0.50 3.06 -19.48
C PHE A 30 -0.27 4.54 -19.88
N SER A 31 -0.02 5.43 -18.91
CA SER A 31 0.16 6.87 -19.18
C SER A 31 1.58 7.26 -19.57
N GLY A 32 2.56 6.34 -19.47
CA GLY A 32 3.94 6.57 -19.87
C GLY A 32 4.51 7.87 -19.27
N THR A 33 5.11 8.72 -20.11
CA THR A 33 5.77 9.98 -19.74
C THR A 33 4.81 11.13 -19.42
N LYS A 34 3.54 11.06 -19.85
CA LYS A 34 2.50 12.09 -19.58
C LYS A 34 1.75 11.88 -18.26
N ARG A 35 2.33 11.09 -17.35
CA ARG A 35 1.76 10.74 -16.04
C ARG A 35 1.38 11.94 -15.16
N ASP A 36 1.99 13.12 -15.35
CA ASP A 36 1.67 14.32 -14.56
C ASP A 36 0.35 15.01 -14.99
N GLN A 37 -0.06 14.86 -16.25
CA GLN A 37 -1.32 15.41 -16.78
C GLN A 37 -2.54 14.50 -16.53
N ASN A 38 -2.33 13.28 -16.02
CA ASN A 38 -3.42 12.34 -15.82
C ASN A 38 -4.08 12.54 -14.45
N VAL A 39 -5.33 13.04 -14.45
CA VAL A 39 -6.14 13.27 -13.25
C VAL A 39 -6.27 12.00 -12.40
N ILE A 40 -6.40 10.83 -13.05
CA ILE A 40 -6.49 9.55 -12.34
C ILE A 40 -5.19 9.28 -11.57
N TYR A 41 -4.03 9.55 -12.16
CA TYR A 41 -2.74 9.40 -11.49
C TYR A 41 -2.60 10.35 -10.29
N GLN A 42 -3.10 11.59 -10.41
CA GLN A 42 -3.11 12.55 -9.30
C GLN A 42 -4.03 12.11 -8.15
N VAL A 43 -5.24 11.63 -8.46
CA VAL A 43 -6.16 11.09 -7.44
C VAL A 43 -5.51 9.93 -6.71
N PHE A 44 -4.92 8.97 -7.42
CA PHE A 44 -4.17 7.89 -6.79
C PHE A 44 -3.00 8.43 -5.95
N ARG A 45 -2.25 9.43 -6.42
CA ARG A 45 -1.18 10.09 -5.65
C ARG A 45 -1.67 10.73 -4.36
N ILE A 46 -2.87 11.30 -4.36
CA ILE A 46 -3.49 11.90 -3.17
C ILE A 46 -3.90 10.80 -2.19
N VAL A 47 -4.52 9.73 -2.68
CA VAL A 47 -4.94 8.57 -1.88
C VAL A 47 -3.73 7.83 -1.29
N THR A 48 -2.66 7.66 -2.07
CA THR A 48 -1.44 6.96 -1.64
C THR A 48 -0.50 7.85 -0.84
N GLY A 49 -0.59 9.18 -0.97
CA GLY A 49 0.19 10.19 -0.26
C GLY A 49 0.39 9.95 1.23
N PRO A 50 -0.65 9.67 2.06
CA PRO A 50 -0.47 9.35 3.47
C PRO A 50 0.35 8.07 3.68
N VAL A 51 0.14 7.03 2.87
CA VAL A 51 0.94 5.79 2.93
C VAL A 51 2.38 6.04 2.48
N THR A 52 2.58 6.89 1.48
CA THR A 52 3.92 7.29 1.01
C THR A 52 4.66 8.08 2.09
N ARG A 53 3.96 8.95 2.84
CA ARG A 53 4.53 9.66 4.00
C ARG A 53 4.88 8.72 5.14
N ALA A 54 3.98 7.78 5.47
CA ALA A 54 4.27 6.76 6.47
C ALA A 54 5.49 5.92 6.07
N THR A 55 5.55 5.51 4.80
CA THR A 55 6.70 4.80 4.24
C THR A 55 7.97 5.64 4.31
N ARG A 56 7.91 6.94 4.03
CA ARG A 56 9.05 7.86 4.11
C ARG A 56 9.51 8.15 5.55
N ALA A 57 8.63 8.00 6.53
CA ALA A 57 9.01 8.05 7.95
C ALA A 57 9.77 6.78 8.38
N VAL A 58 9.44 5.64 7.77
CA VAL A 58 10.10 4.35 8.03
C VAL A 58 11.38 4.19 7.20
N MET A 59 11.39 4.66 5.95
CA MET A 59 12.51 4.51 5.02
C MET A 59 13.51 5.66 5.13
N PRO A 60 14.82 5.37 5.24
CA PRO A 60 15.85 6.40 5.32
C PRO A 60 15.94 7.23 4.02
N ARG A 61 16.45 8.46 4.15
CA ARG A 61 16.53 9.52 3.10
C ARG A 61 17.36 9.15 1.85
N PHE A 62 17.89 7.93 1.80
CA PHE A 62 18.78 7.43 0.76
C PHE A 62 18.05 7.08 -0.55
N ILE A 63 16.71 6.97 -0.52
CA ILE A 63 15.92 6.54 -1.68
C ILE A 63 15.37 7.75 -2.43
N PRO A 64 15.62 7.87 -3.75
CA PRO A 64 15.04 8.91 -4.57
C PRO A 64 13.50 8.87 -4.52
N ASP A 65 12.86 10.03 -4.35
CA ASP A 65 11.41 10.19 -4.21
C ASP A 65 10.58 9.48 -5.31
N ARG A 66 11.18 9.28 -6.48
CA ARG A 66 10.61 8.50 -7.60
C ARG A 66 10.30 7.04 -7.26
N HIS A 67 11.08 6.41 -6.39
CA HIS A 67 10.95 4.99 -6.06
C HIS A 67 10.13 4.76 -4.77
N ILE A 68 9.90 5.80 -3.97
CA ILE A 68 9.14 5.70 -2.72
C ILE A 68 7.74 5.10 -2.92
N PRO A 69 6.96 5.44 -3.96
CA PRO A 69 5.66 4.80 -4.20
C PRO A 69 5.77 3.30 -4.47
N PHE A 70 6.85 2.86 -5.13
CA PHE A 70 7.11 1.45 -5.42
C PHE A 70 7.51 0.68 -4.16
N VAL A 71 8.36 1.30 -3.32
CA VAL A 71 8.76 0.77 -2.01
C VAL A 71 7.56 0.71 -1.06
N ALA A 72 6.68 1.72 -1.08
CA ALA A 72 5.45 1.77 -0.28
C ALA A 72 4.49 0.63 -0.66
N PHE A 73 4.35 0.34 -1.96
CA PHE A 73 3.61 -0.83 -2.43
C PHE A 73 4.25 -2.13 -1.95
N GLY A 74 5.57 -2.27 -2.06
CA GLY A 74 6.29 -3.42 -1.54
C GLY A 74 6.06 -3.63 -0.04
N LEU A 75 6.17 -2.57 0.76
CA LEU A 75 5.91 -2.59 2.20
C LEU A 75 4.46 -2.97 2.53
N LEU A 76 3.48 -2.41 1.81
CA LEU A 76 2.07 -2.81 1.95
C LEU A 76 1.87 -4.30 1.67
N LEU A 77 2.54 -4.83 0.64
CA LEU A 77 2.47 -6.24 0.28
C LEU A 77 3.09 -7.12 1.38
N TRP A 78 4.22 -6.72 1.95
CA TRP A 78 4.80 -7.40 3.13
C TRP A 78 3.87 -7.36 4.33
N ILE A 79 3.30 -6.19 4.66
CA ILE A 79 2.33 -6.03 5.76
C ILE A 79 1.11 -6.94 5.54
N TRP A 80 0.60 -7.04 4.31
CA TRP A 80 -0.51 -7.93 3.96
C TRP A 80 -0.15 -9.40 4.19
N ILE A 81 1.05 -9.84 3.79
CA ILE A 81 1.55 -11.20 4.04
C ILE A 81 1.63 -11.47 5.55
N PHE A 82 2.20 -10.54 6.33
CA PHE A 82 2.27 -10.68 7.79
C PHE A 82 0.89 -10.76 8.44
N LEU A 83 -0.07 -9.96 7.96
CA LEU A 83 -1.47 -10.01 8.41
C LEU A 83 -2.14 -11.34 8.10
N ILE A 84 -1.93 -11.90 6.90
CA ILE A 84 -2.44 -13.23 6.54
C ILE A 84 -1.82 -14.31 7.41
N ILE A 85 -0.50 -14.28 7.60
CA ILE A 85 0.19 -15.27 8.42
C ILE A 85 -0.29 -15.19 9.88
N GLY A 86 -0.44 -13.99 10.43
CA GLY A 86 -0.96 -13.77 11.78
C GLY A 86 -2.42 -14.19 11.96
N LEU A 87 -3.28 -13.92 10.96
CA LEU A 87 -4.65 -14.41 10.97
C LEU A 87 -4.70 -15.94 10.84
N ALA A 88 -3.82 -16.51 10.01
CA ALA A 88 -3.73 -17.95 9.77
C ALA A 88 -3.07 -18.72 10.93
N SER A 89 -2.25 -18.07 11.77
CA SER A 89 -1.73 -18.68 13.01
C SER A 89 -2.80 -18.67 14.11
N LEU A 90 -3.57 -17.58 14.23
CA LEU A 90 -4.70 -17.52 15.16
C LEU A 90 -5.79 -18.55 14.81
N ARG A 91 -6.10 -18.72 13.52
CA ARG A 91 -7.09 -19.69 13.06
C ARG A 91 -6.62 -21.16 13.15
N ARG A 92 -5.32 -21.41 13.32
CA ARG A 92 -4.76 -22.78 13.48
C ARG A 92 -4.64 -23.21 14.94
N GLY A 93 -4.74 -22.29 15.88
CA GLY A 93 -4.66 -22.56 17.32
C GLY A 93 -6.01 -22.60 18.05
N ALA A 94 -7.13 -22.48 17.32
CA ALA A 94 -8.50 -22.59 17.80
C ALA A 94 -9.19 -23.78 17.12
#